data_AF-A0A846GY28-F1
#
_entry.id   AF-A0A846GY28-F1
#
_cell.length_a   1.000
_cell.length_b   1.000
_cell.length_c   1.000
_cell.angle_alpha   90.00
_cell.angle_beta   90.00
_cell.angle_gamma   90.00
#
_symmetry.space_group_name_H-M   'P 1'
#
loop_
_entity.id
_entity.type
_entity.pdbx_description
1 polymer ?
#
loop_
_entity_poly.entity_id
_entity_poly.type
_entity_poly.pdbx_seq_one_letter_code
_entity_poly.pdbx_strand_id
1 'polypeptide(L)' 'MTWWINPNCSKPYNTEDTLFCQACGSELLLAERYRVIGLLSDKGAFGKTYEVLDHNSDQS' A
#
# COMPACT_ATOMS: atom_id res chain seq x y z
N MET A 1 -3.49 -9.22 3.40
CA MET A 1 -2.16 -9.00 2.77
C MET A 1 -2.12 -7.60 2.21
N THR A 2 -1.01 -6.89 2.32
CA THR A 2 -0.91 -5.49 1.86
C THR A 2 0.09 -5.33 0.74
N TRP A 3 -0.18 -4.35 -0.13
CA TRP A 3 0.60 -4.10 -1.33
C TRP A 3 1.45 -2.84 -1.17
N TRP A 4 2.65 -2.86 -1.74
CA TRP A 4 3.48 -1.67 -1.86
C TRP A 4 3.46 -1.14 -3.29
N ILE A 5 3.25 0.18 -3.45
CA ILE A 5 3.06 0.81 -4.75
C ILE A 5 4.37 1.21 -5.44
N ASN A 6 5.52 1.04 -4.78
CA ASN A 6 6.81 1.39 -5.38
C ASN A 6 7.15 0.42 -6.53
N PRO A 7 7.28 0.91 -7.78
CA PRO A 7 7.58 0.06 -8.94
C PRO A 7 8.98 -0.56 -8.89
N ASN A 8 9.89 -0.01 -8.09
CA ASN A 8 11.25 -0.55 -7.92
C ASN A 8 11.32 -1.67 -6.88
N CYS A 9 10.21 -2.03 -6.22
CA CYS A 9 10.18 -3.10 -5.25
C CYS A 9 10.08 -4.46 -5.96
N SER A 10 11.08 -5.33 -5.74
CA SER A 10 11.11 -6.68 -6.31
C SER A 10 10.05 -7.61 -5.72
N LYS A 11 9.55 -7.31 -4.50
CA LYS A 11 8.49 -8.07 -3.82
C LYS A 11 7.54 -7.12 -3.09
N PRO A 12 6.47 -6.66 -3.76
CA PRO A 12 5.56 -5.65 -3.21
C PRO A 12 4.53 -6.20 -2.20
N TYR A 13 4.49 -7.52 -1.98
CA TYR A 13 3.56 -8.15 -1.05
C TYR A 13 4.12 -8.18 0.37
N ASN A 14 3.35 -7.68 1.34
CA ASN A 14 3.74 -7.63 2.75
C ASN A 14 2.59 -8.13 3.65
N THR A 15 2.94 -8.64 4.82
CA THR A 15 1.94 -8.96 5.86
C THR A 15 1.30 -7.68 6.39
N GLU A 16 0.08 -7.77 6.92
CA GLU A 16 -0.68 -6.58 7.38
C GLU A 16 -0.06 -5.92 8.60
N ASP A 17 0.73 -6.67 9.36
CA ASP A 17 1.26 -6.23 10.66
C ASP A 17 2.60 -5.49 10.53
N THR A 18 3.13 -5.36 9.31
CA THR A 18 4.42 -4.70 9.07
C THR A 18 4.25 -3.22 8.75
N LEU A 19 5.08 -2.35 9.32
CA LEU A 19 5.10 -0.92 8.98
C LEU A 19 6.04 -0.61 7.80
N PHE A 20 7.01 -1.47 7.55
CA PHE A 20 8.00 -1.33 6.49
C PHE A 20 7.99 -2.54 5.57
N CYS A 21 8.22 -2.29 4.29
CA CYS A 21 8.33 -3.33 3.30
C CYS A 21 9.54 -4.22 3.58
N GLN A 22 9.32 -5.53 3.69
CA GLN A 22 10.39 -6.49 4.00
C GLN A 22 11.42 -6.65 2.88
N ALA A 23 11.10 -6.22 1.66
CA ALA A 23 11.96 -6.36 0.50
C ALA A 23 12.83 -5.13 0.19
N CYS A 24 12.35 -3.93 0.50
CA CYS A 24 13.03 -2.68 0.16
C CYS A 24 13.18 -1.69 1.32
N GLY A 25 12.59 -1.98 2.49
CA GLY A 25 12.67 -1.13 3.69
C GLY A 25 11.84 0.16 3.62
N SER A 26 11.12 0.44 2.52
CA SER A 26 10.23 1.61 2.45
C SER A 26 9.06 1.47 3.41
N GLU A 27 8.63 2.59 4.01
CA GLU A 27 7.42 2.64 4.83
C GLU A 27 6.18 2.28 3.99
N LEU A 28 5.26 1.49 4.54
CA LEU A 28 4.07 1.01 3.84
C LEU A 28 2.88 1.97 3.94
N LEU A 29 2.94 2.95 4.85
CA LEU A 29 1.93 3.99 4.99
C LEU A 29 2.18 5.13 4.02
N LEU A 30 1.21 5.40 3.17
CA LEU A 30 1.20 6.56 2.30
C LEU A 30 0.73 7.77 3.11
N ALA A 31 1.53 8.83 3.08
CA ALA A 31 1.29 10.04 3.86
C ALA A 31 1.00 9.73 5.35
N GLU A 32 1.70 8.72 5.90
CA GLU A 32 1.59 8.31 7.31
C GLU A 32 0.17 7.87 7.74
N ARG A 33 -0.73 7.56 6.79
CA ARG A 33 -2.16 7.33 7.07
C ARG A 33 -2.79 6.19 6.29
N TYR A 34 -2.49 6.08 4.99
CA TYR A 34 -3.20 5.18 4.10
C TYR A 34 -2.39 3.93 3.82
N ARG A 35 -3.00 2.75 3.97
CA ARG A 35 -2.37 1.46 3.69
C ARG A 35 -3.04 0.79 2.51
N VAL A 36 -2.26 0.43 1.48
CA VAL A 36 -2.82 -0.22 0.29
C VAL A 36 -3.15 -1.69 0.57
N ILE A 37 -4.40 -2.07 0.27
CA ILE A 37 -4.90 -3.44 0.45
C ILE A 37 -5.28 -4.13 -0.87
N GLY A 38 -5.49 -3.38 -1.95
CA GLY A 38 -5.87 -3.97 -3.23
C GLY A 38 -5.67 -3.04 -4.42
N LEU A 39 -5.57 -3.63 -5.61
CA LEU A 39 -5.60 -2.91 -6.89
C LEU A 39 -7.03 -2.96 -7.44
N LEU A 40 -7.65 -1.80 -7.65
CA LEU A 40 -9.00 -1.70 -8.21
C LEU A 40 -8.99 -1.61 -9.74
N SER A 41 -8.03 -0.90 -10.31
CA SER A 41 -7.91 -0.75 -11.77
C SER A 41 -6.48 -0.39 -12.17
N ASP A 42 -6.00 -0.97 -13.28
CA ASP A 42 -4.74 -0.62 -13.94
C ASP A 42 -4.93 -0.17 -15.40
N LYS A 43 -6.19 0.00 -15.83
CA LYS A 43 -6.55 0.27 -17.24
C LYS A 43 -6.88 1.73 -17.53
N GLY A 44 -6.76 2.61 -16.53
CA GLY A 44 -7.03 4.04 -16.68
C GLY A 44 -5.88 4.79 -17.34
N ALA A 45 -6.19 5.86 -18.08
CA ALA A 45 -5.19 6.75 -18.68
C ALA A 45 -4.32 7.50 -17.65
N PHE A 46 -4.75 7.53 -16.39
CA PHE A 46 -4.14 8.30 -15.31
C PHE A 46 -3.37 7.44 -14.30
N GLY A 47 -3.11 6.18 -14.65
CA GLY A 47 -2.37 5.24 -13.82
C GLY A 47 -3.26 4.24 -13.08
N LYS A 48 -2.67 3.64 -12.03
CA LYS A 48 -3.29 2.58 -11.24
C LYS A 48 -4.13 3.17 -10.10
N THR A 49 -5.32 2.63 -9.91
CA THR A 49 -6.22 2.94 -8.80
C THR A 49 -6.17 1.83 -7.78
N TYR A 50 -5.99 2.18 -6.51
CA TYR A 50 -5.84 1.25 -5.41
C TYR A 50 -6.92 1.44 -4.34
N GLU A 51 -7.28 0.35 -3.69
CA GLU A 51 -8.06 0.33 -2.45
C GLU A 51 -7.11 0.49 -1.26
N VAL A 52 -7.51 1.33 -0.30
CA VAL A 52 -6.71 1.64 0.89
C VAL A 52 -7.54 1.53 2.18
N LEU A 53 -6.89 1.10 3.26
CA LEU A 53 -7.35 1.31 4.62
C LEU A 53 -6.86 2.68 5.12
N ASP A 54 -7.73 3.41 5.80
CA ASP A 54 -7.42 4.68 6.43
C ASP A 54 -7.27 4.49 7.95
N HIS A 55 -6.02 4.51 8.42
CA HIS A 55 -5.68 4.30 9.83
C HIS A 55 -6.16 5.42 10.78
N ASN A 56 -6.59 6.57 10.26
CA ASN A 56 -7.13 7.64 11.11
C ASN A 56 -8.64 7.50 11.37
N SER A 57 -9.33 6.63 10.64
CA SER A 57 -10.78 6.37 10.82
C SER A 57 -11.07 5.34 11.90
N ASP A 58 -10.09 4.52 12.30
CA ASP A 58 -10.22 3.45 13.31
C ASP A 58 -10.09 3.96 14.76
N GLN A 59 -10.03 5.27 14.98
CA GLN A 59 -10.18 5.86 16.32
C GLN A 59 -11.67 6.09 16.60
N SER A 60 -12.40 5.02 16.91
CA SER A 60 -13.76 5.05 17.49
C SER A 60 -13.82 4.27 18.79
#